data_AF-A0A375YXL2-F1
#
_entry.id   AF-A0A375YXL2-F1
#
_cell.length_a   1.000
_cell.length_b   1.000
_cell.length_c   1.000
_cell.angle_alpha   90.00
_cell.angle_beta   90.00
_cell.angle_gamma   90.00
#
_symmetry.space_group_name_H-M   'P 1'
#
loop_
_entity.id
_entity.type
_entity.pdbx_description
1 polymer ?
#
loop_
_entity_poly.entity_id
_entity_poly.type
_entity_poly.pdbx_seq_one_letter_code
_entity_poly.pdbx_strand_id
1 'polypeptide(L)'
;MDDTGAEIPDFPEFSEIRKLDLPEEAVVSRQLRDDLAGLQEWAGKNPLKHIFGLTIGVGTLCAKSIFEIEKQIIEVRREVRRLSGS
;
A
#
# COMPACT_ATOMS: atom_id res chain seq x y z
N MET A 1 -7.42 34.37 5.12
CA MET A 1 -7.60 32.94 4.78
C MET A 1 -6.59 32.26 5.67
N ASP A 2 -7.06 31.81 6.82
CA ASP A 2 -6.18 31.48 7.94
C ASP A 2 -5.39 30.23 7.57
N ASP A 3 -4.09 30.43 7.43
CA ASP A 3 -3.05 29.41 7.41
C ASP A 3 -2.98 28.84 8.83
N THR A 4 -3.98 28.04 9.21
CA THR A 4 -3.87 27.20 10.39
C THR A 4 -2.76 26.22 10.08
N GLY A 5 -1.57 26.52 10.63
CA GLY A 5 -0.37 25.66 10.64
C GLY A 5 -0.60 24.36 11.41
N ALA A 6 -1.63 23.62 11.02
CA ALA A 6 -1.85 22.25 11.44
C ALA A 6 -0.69 21.44 10.87
N GLU A 7 0.23 21.08 11.77
CA GLU A 7 1.29 20.13 11.49
C GLU A 7 0.69 18.90 10.81
N ILE A 8 1.33 18.50 9.70
CA ILE A 8 1.01 17.24 9.05
C ILE A 8 1.28 16.16 10.09
N PRO A 9 0.28 15.38 10.52
CA PRO A 9 0.52 14.36 11.53
C PRO A 9 1.52 13.35 10.96
N ASP A 10 2.65 13.19 11.65
CA ASP A 10 3.60 12.13 11.32
C ASP A 10 3.06 10.82 11.88
N PHE A 11 2.89 9.85 10.99
CA PHE A 11 2.46 8.51 11.34
C PHE A 11 3.65 7.57 11.11
N PRO A 12 4.47 7.33 12.14
CA PRO A 12 5.74 6.62 12.00
C PRO A 12 5.57 5.22 11.42
N GLU A 13 4.43 4.56 11.64
CA GLU A 13 4.12 3.25 11.07
C GLU A 13 4.15 3.25 9.53
N PHE A 14 3.69 4.33 8.89
CA PHE A 14 3.71 4.47 7.43
C PHE A 14 5.08 4.90 6.89
N SER A 15 5.92 5.54 7.71
CA SER A 15 7.28 5.90 7.31
C SER A 15 8.19 4.67 7.34
N GLU A 16 7.95 3.72 8.24
CA GLU A 16 8.70 2.46 8.33
C GLU A 16 8.38 1.49 7.18
N ILE A 17 7.11 1.39 6.75
CA ILE A 17 6.72 0.56 5.59
C ILE A 17 7.50 0.95 4.32
N ARG A 18 7.81 2.24 4.16
CA ARG A 18 8.57 2.74 3.00
C ARG A 18 10.04 2.36 3.01
N LYS A 19 10.60 2.09 4.19
CA LYS A 19 12.00 1.71 4.38
C LYS A 19 12.22 0.21 4.31
N LEU A 20 11.15 -0.58 4.16
CA LEU A 20 11.26 -2.02 4.02
C LEU A 20 12.08 -2.37 2.78
N ASP A 21 13.14 -3.14 3.00
CA ASP A 21 13.86 -3.81 1.94
C ASP A 21 13.00 -4.99 1.45
N LEU A 22 12.46 -4.83 0.26
CA LEU A 22 11.53 -5.79 -0.33
C LEU A 22 12.28 -6.63 -1.37
N PRO A 23 12.24 -7.97 -1.28
CA PRO A 23 12.91 -8.83 -2.25
C PRO A 23 12.32 -8.63 -3.64
N GLU A 24 13.07 -8.97 -4.70
CA GLU A 24 12.65 -8.74 -6.09
C GLU A 24 11.35 -9.47 -6.45
N GLU A 25 10.98 -10.52 -5.74
CA GLU A 25 9.74 -11.26 -5.96
C GLU A 25 8.51 -10.62 -5.27
N ALA A 26 8.70 -9.64 -4.37
CA ALA A 26 7.61 -8.98 -3.64
C ALA A 26 6.86 -7.93 -4.47
N VAL A 27 6.35 -8.33 -5.65
CA VAL A 27 5.71 -7.45 -6.64
C VAL A 27 4.54 -6.66 -6.04
N VAL A 28 3.60 -7.33 -5.35
CA VAL A 28 2.41 -6.67 -4.79
C VAL A 28 2.78 -5.70 -3.66
N SER A 29 3.76 -6.08 -2.82
CA SER A 29 4.24 -5.21 -1.74
C SER A 29 4.94 -3.95 -2.29
N ARG A 30 5.71 -4.08 -3.38
CA ARG A 30 6.29 -2.92 -4.06
C ARG A 30 5.21 -2.02 -4.66
N GLN A 31 4.23 -2.59 -5.36
CA GLN A 31 3.12 -1.82 -5.90
C GLN A 31 2.36 -1.05 -4.81
N LEU A 32 2.08 -1.69 -3.67
CA LEU A 32 1.44 -1.04 -2.53
C LEU A 32 2.30 0.12 -2.00
N ARG A 33 3.62 -0.08 -1.86
CA ARG A 33 4.55 0.96 -1.41
C ARG A 33 4.55 2.15 -2.38
N ASP A 34 4.55 1.90 -3.69
CA ASP A 34 4.59 2.93 -4.72
C ASP A 34 3.25 3.68 -4.78
N ASP A 35 2.12 2.98 -4.67
CA ASP A 35 0.78 3.58 -4.61
C ASP A 35 0.64 4.48 -3.35
N LEU A 36 1.20 4.04 -2.21
CA LEU A 36 1.26 4.85 -0.98
C LEU A 36 2.12 6.11 -1.15
N ALA A 37 3.24 6.01 -1.88
CA ALA A 37 4.07 7.17 -2.18
C ALA A 37 3.35 8.18 -3.07
N GLY A 38 2.65 7.73 -4.12
CA GLY A 38 1.84 8.60 -4.98
C GLY A 38 0.69 9.27 -4.25
N LEU A 39 0.06 8.58 -3.29
CA LEU A 39 -0.98 9.15 -2.43
C LEU A 39 -0.42 10.28 -1.54
N GLN A 40 0.79 10.12 -1.02
CA GLN A 40 1.46 11.19 -0.27
C GLN A 40 1.82 12.38 -1.16
N GLU A 41 2.34 12.14 -2.37
CA GLU A 41 2.64 13.21 -3.33
C GLU A 41 1.39 14.03 -3.67
N TRP A 42 0.26 13.36 -3.89
CA TRP A 42 -1.03 14.01 -4.10
C TRP A 42 -1.49 14.84 -2.88
N ALA A 43 -1.24 14.35 -1.67
CA ALA A 43 -1.59 15.06 -0.44
C ALA A 43 -0.75 16.34 -0.24
N GLY A 44 0.51 16.33 -0.67
CA GLY A 44 1.40 17.49 -0.63
C GLY A 44 1.63 17.97 0.81
N LYS A 45 1.48 19.28 1.06
CA LYS A 45 1.55 19.85 2.42
C LYS A 45 0.18 20.07 3.08
N ASN A 46 -0.90 19.57 2.45
CA ASN A 46 -2.25 19.86 2.93
C ASN A 46 -2.67 18.81 3.99
N PRO A 47 -2.88 19.22 5.25
CA PRO A 47 -3.17 18.29 6.35
C PRO A 47 -4.51 17.56 6.18
N LEU A 48 -5.52 18.20 5.58
CA LEU A 48 -6.82 17.56 5.29
C LEU A 48 -6.70 16.49 4.22
N LYS A 49 -5.92 16.75 3.16
CA LYS A 49 -5.64 15.75 2.13
C LYS A 49 -4.84 14.57 2.69
N HIS A 50 -3.91 14.84 3.60
CA HIS A 50 -3.17 13.80 4.31
C HIS A 50 -4.10 12.89 5.11
N ILE A 51 -4.98 13.46 5.94
CA ILE A 51 -5.94 12.69 6.73
C ILE A 51 -6.88 11.88 5.82
N PHE A 52 -7.42 12.50 4.77
CA PHE A 52 -8.29 11.83 3.81
C PHE A 52 -7.58 10.68 3.07
N GLY A 53 -6.36 10.94 2.58
CA GLY A 53 -5.54 9.93 1.91
C GLY A 53 -5.21 8.75 2.82
N LEU A 54 -4.84 9.02 4.07
CA LEU A 54 -4.54 7.97 5.05
C LEU A 54 -5.77 7.17 5.46
N THR A 55 -6.93 7.81 5.57
CA THR A 55 -8.15 7.14 6.05
C THR A 55 -8.81 6.30 4.96
N ILE A 56 -8.92 6.83 3.74
CA ILE A 56 -9.68 6.19 2.65
C ILE A 56 -8.75 5.51 1.65
N GLY A 57 -7.67 6.20 1.27
CA GLY A 57 -6.72 5.73 0.27
C GLY A 57 -5.98 4.48 0.73
N VAL A 58 -5.37 4.52 1.92
CA VAL A 58 -4.62 3.37 2.48
C VAL A 58 -5.52 2.14 2.59
N GLY A 59 -6.71 2.27 3.18
CA GLY A 59 -7.63 1.14 3.34
C GLY A 59 -7.97 0.47 2.01
N THR A 60 -8.25 1.29 0.98
CA THR A 60 -8.54 0.80 -0.37
C THR A 60 -7.32 0.11 -1.01
N LEU A 61 -6.13 0.70 -0.87
CA LEU A 61 -4.88 0.14 -1.43
C LEU A 61 -4.50 -1.19 -0.75
N CYS A 62 -4.65 -1.28 0.57
CA CYS A 62 -4.44 -2.51 1.32
C CYS A 62 -5.43 -3.60 0.89
N ALA A 63 -6.72 -3.29 0.78
CA ALA A 63 -7.73 -4.24 0.33
C ALA A 63 -7.42 -4.76 -1.09
N LYS A 64 -7.09 -3.86 -2.03
CA LYS A 64 -6.67 -4.21 -3.39
C LYS A 64 -5.47 -5.16 -3.39
N SER A 65 -4.46 -4.87 -2.56
CA SER A 65 -3.25 -5.68 -2.45
C SER A 65 -3.52 -7.07 -1.88
N ILE A 66 -4.42 -7.17 -0.88
CA ILE A 66 -4.85 -8.46 -0.31
C ILE A 66 -5.54 -9.32 -1.38
N PHE A 67 -6.49 -8.75 -2.14
CA PHE A 67 -7.18 -9.49 -3.20
C PHE A 67 -6.21 -9.97 -4.29
N GLU A 68 -5.19 -9.18 -4.62
CA GLU A 68 -4.20 -9.57 -5.62
C GLU A 68 -3.32 -10.73 -5.13
N ILE A 69 -2.86 -10.67 -3.87
CA ILE A 69 -2.14 -11.77 -3.24
C ILE A 69 -3.00 -13.04 -3.20
N GLU A 70 -4.28 -12.92 -2.86
CA GLU A 70 -5.20 -14.06 -2.82
C GLU A 70 -5.33 -14.75 -4.18
N LYS A 71 -5.46 -13.98 -5.27
CA LYS A 71 -5.48 -14.52 -6.63
C LYS A 71 -4.21 -15.28 -6.97
N GLN A 72 -3.04 -14.69 -6.69
CA GLN A 72 -1.74 -15.34 -6.94
C GLN A 72 -1.61 -16.65 -6.15
N ILE A 73 -2.03 -16.67 -4.89
CA ILE A 73 -2.04 -17.90 -4.07
C ILE A 73 -2.96 -18.97 -4.67
N ILE A 74 -4.15 -18.59 -5.16
CA ILE A 74 -5.09 -19.53 -5.79
C ILE A 74 -4.47 -20.14 -7.05
N GLU A 75 -3.80 -19.34 -7.87
CA GLU A 75 -3.12 -19.81 -9.09
C GLU A 75 -1.99 -20.78 -8.75
N VAL A 76 -1.13 -20.43 -7.81
CA VAL A 76 -0.06 -21.33 -7.32
C VAL A 76 -0.66 -22.63 -6.78
N ARG A 77 -1.73 -22.59 -5.99
CA ARG A 77 -2.42 -23.79 -5.48
C ARG A 77 -3.03 -24.64 -6.60
N ARG A 78 -3.42 -24.06 -7.73
CA ARG A 78 -3.91 -24.80 -8.91
C ARG A 78 -2.75 -25.44 -9.65
N GLU A 79 -1.64 -24.74 -9.84
CA GLU A 79 -0.42 -25.26 -10.47
C GLU A 79 0.15 -26.44 -9.67
N VAL A 80 0.35 -26.28 -8.36
CA VAL A 80 0.86 -27.34 -7.49
C VAL A 80 -0.03 -28.59 -7.58
N ARG A 81 -1.36 -28.45 -7.54
CA ARG A 81 -2.27 -29.60 -7.70
C ARG A 81 -2.14 -30.29 -9.05
N ARG A 82 -1.89 -29.53 -10.13
CA ARG A 82 -1.68 -30.09 -11.46
C ARG A 82 -0.38 -30.90 -11.53
N LEU A 83 0.69 -30.36 -10.95
CA LEU A 83 2.01 -31.00 -10.92
C LEU A 83 2.07 -32.20 -9.98
N SER A 84 1.34 -32.19 -8.86
CA SER A 84 1.29 -33.32 -7.92
C SER A 84 0.33 -34.43 -8.34
N GLY A 85 -0.57 -34.18 -9.29
CA GLY A 85 -1.52 -35.16 -9.83
C GLY A 85 -1.11 -35.77 -11.18
N SER A 86 0.04 -35.37 -11.71
CA SER A 86 0.68 -35.93 -12.92
C SER A 86 1.91 -36.75 -12.54
#